data_AF-A0A7D5QDW1-F1
#
_entry.id   AF-A0A7D5QDW1-F1
#
_cell.length_a   1.000
_cell.length_b   1.000
_cell.length_c   1.000
_cell.angle_alpha   90.00
_cell.angle_beta   90.00
_cell.angle_gamma   90.00
#
_symmetry.space_group_name_H-M   'P 1'
#
loop_
_entity.id
_entity.type
_entity.pdbx_description
1 polymer ?
#
loop_
_entity_poly.entity_id
_entity_poly.type
_entity_poly.pdbx_seq_one_letter_code
_entity_poly.pdbx_strand_id
1 'polypeptide(L)'
;MTDLSTRPGWIGETFTSDAGWDLLEELVDLGNRMAGRPGERAALERVRDALEGAGCRDARIEEFDLQGWVRGSSRIDAPGGEQDCISLPRSSAGEATGEFADLGYGLPDDFADAELDGKVAMVSSTVPDHYERFIHRREKYYYAVQAGAAGFVFRNHVEGCLPPTGSVGTPDAPIGDVPAVGVSAEVGARLARRAEGEDVTVAVDCETPAATSGNAMAELGPDTDDELLVTSHADAHDVAEGAMDNGAGTATIVEVANALANHEDALDTRVRFVAFGAEEVGLVGSSVEADRTDHDAVKAVVNVDSNVFGRTLKLHTHGFDDLTAAADRVGERFDHPVEAIPEQNPHSDHWPFVQAGVPGYMVSGKTEGRGRGWGHTFADTLDKLEVRNLREQAVLLAALVADLADDDTDVARQDPADVAAAVEAQDLAEGMKVTGDWPYDADGNLLG
;
A
#
# COMPACT_ATOMS: atom_id res chain seq x y z
N MET A 1 30.99 -6.82 -18.65
CA MET A 1 30.34 -6.89 -17.34
C MET A 1 30.14 -8.34 -16.93
N THR A 2 29.97 -8.59 -15.63
CA THR A 2 29.82 -9.93 -15.06
C THR A 2 28.39 -10.02 -14.53
N ASP A 3 27.47 -10.56 -15.34
CA ASP A 3 26.07 -10.85 -14.95
C ASP A 3 26.03 -11.54 -13.58
N LEU A 4 25.15 -11.09 -12.68
CA LEU A 4 24.93 -11.69 -11.37
C LEU A 4 24.75 -13.22 -11.47
N SER A 5 24.22 -13.73 -12.59
CA SER A 5 24.08 -15.17 -12.92
C SER A 5 25.40 -15.94 -12.96
N THR A 6 26.50 -15.27 -13.29
CA THR A 6 27.81 -15.89 -13.52
C THR A 6 28.65 -15.97 -12.25
N ARG A 7 28.17 -15.40 -11.14
CA ARG A 7 28.85 -15.41 -9.85
C ARG A 7 28.41 -16.62 -9.02
N PRO A 8 29.32 -17.55 -8.71
CA PRO A 8 28.98 -18.69 -7.87
C PRO A 8 28.77 -18.22 -6.42
N GLY A 9 27.60 -18.51 -5.84
CA GLY A 9 27.38 -18.41 -4.39
C GLY A 9 26.26 -17.46 -3.94
N TRP A 10 25.99 -16.37 -4.68
CA TRP A 10 25.08 -15.30 -4.22
C TRP A 10 23.68 -15.81 -3.89
N ILE A 11 23.11 -16.71 -4.69
CA ILE A 11 21.79 -17.33 -4.41
C ILE A 11 21.82 -18.04 -3.05
N GLY A 12 22.88 -18.80 -2.77
CA GLY A 12 23.03 -19.51 -1.50
C GLY A 12 23.24 -18.57 -0.32
N GLU A 13 23.98 -17.48 -0.54
CA GLU A 13 24.21 -16.42 0.45
C GLU A 13 22.89 -15.71 0.79
N THR A 14 22.16 -15.21 -0.21
CA THR A 14 20.83 -14.61 -0.03
C THR A 14 19.83 -15.58 0.61
N PHE A 15 19.81 -16.83 0.17
CA PHE A 15 18.87 -17.83 0.72
C PHE A 15 19.20 -18.26 2.16
N THR A 16 20.42 -18.01 2.64
CA THR A 16 20.81 -18.32 4.03
C THR A 16 20.96 -17.08 4.91
N SER A 17 20.86 -15.90 4.33
CA SER A 17 20.82 -14.62 5.05
C SER A 17 19.57 -14.53 5.94
N ASP A 18 19.73 -13.81 7.04
CA ASP A 18 18.65 -13.42 7.96
C ASP A 18 18.48 -11.88 7.99
N ALA A 19 19.20 -11.10 7.19
CA ALA A 19 19.23 -9.63 7.30
C ALA A 19 17.83 -8.99 7.20
N GLY A 20 17.03 -9.38 6.21
CA GLY A 20 15.65 -8.93 6.06
C GLY A 20 14.73 -9.49 7.15
N TRP A 21 14.87 -10.77 7.49
CA TRP A 21 13.98 -11.40 8.48
C TRP A 21 14.21 -10.87 9.90
N ASP A 22 15.48 -10.64 10.29
CA ASP A 22 15.84 -10.01 11.55
C ASP A 22 15.25 -8.59 11.63
N LEU A 23 15.34 -7.81 10.54
CA LEU A 23 14.67 -6.50 10.47
C LEU A 23 13.14 -6.64 10.60
N LEU A 24 12.53 -7.61 9.94
CA LEU A 24 11.09 -7.86 10.07
C LEU A 24 10.69 -8.13 11.52
N GLU A 25 11.44 -8.99 12.23
CA GLU A 25 11.22 -9.27 13.65
C GLU A 25 11.35 -7.99 14.49
N GLU A 26 12.34 -7.13 14.21
CA GLU A 26 12.46 -5.84 14.89
C GLU A 26 11.31 -4.87 14.60
N LEU A 27 10.77 -4.88 13.37
CA LEU A 27 9.67 -4.01 12.95
C LEU A 27 8.33 -4.42 13.59
N VAL A 28 8.05 -5.72 13.71
CA VAL A 28 6.81 -6.20 14.35
C VAL A 28 6.81 -5.93 15.87
N ASP A 29 7.99 -5.87 16.49
CA ASP A 29 8.15 -5.56 17.92
C ASP A 29 7.99 -4.06 18.25
N LEU A 30 7.88 -3.18 17.25
CA LEU A 30 7.71 -1.74 17.44
C LEU A 30 6.31 -1.32 17.91
N GLY A 31 5.32 -2.19 17.74
CA GLY A 31 3.92 -1.85 18.00
C GLY A 31 3.40 -0.83 16.98
N ASN A 32 2.87 0.30 17.45
CA ASN A 32 2.18 1.27 16.60
C ASN A 32 3.13 2.06 15.67
N ARG A 33 3.21 1.61 14.41
CA ARG A 33 3.94 2.26 13.31
C ARG A 33 3.11 3.20 12.45
N MET A 34 1.98 3.71 12.95
CA MET A 34 1.13 4.64 12.21
C MET A 34 1.89 5.94 11.88
N ALA A 35 1.56 6.52 10.74
CA ALA A 35 2.13 7.79 10.26
C ALA A 35 2.20 8.88 11.34
N GLY A 36 3.38 9.47 11.51
CA GLY A 36 3.67 10.52 12.48
C GLY A 36 3.81 10.05 13.93
N ARG A 37 3.90 8.74 14.18
CA ARG A 37 4.04 8.17 15.53
C ARG A 37 5.49 7.76 15.84
N PRO A 38 5.87 7.65 17.13
CA PRO A 38 7.21 7.21 17.50
C PRO A 38 7.62 5.85 16.92
N GLY A 39 6.67 4.93 16.71
CA GLY A 39 6.96 3.63 16.10
C GLY A 39 7.33 3.73 14.63
N GLU A 40 6.69 4.60 13.84
CA GLU A 40 7.08 4.86 12.45
C GLU A 40 8.50 5.43 12.40
N ARG A 41 8.79 6.44 13.23
CA ARG A 41 10.13 7.03 13.29
C ARG A 41 11.21 5.97 13.61
N ALA A 42 10.92 5.12 14.58
CA ALA A 42 11.83 4.05 14.97
C ALA A 42 11.92 2.92 13.92
N ALA A 43 10.91 2.73 13.07
CA ALA A 43 10.97 1.85 11.91
C ALA A 43 11.89 2.44 10.85
N LEU A 44 11.70 3.70 10.46
CA LEU A 44 12.55 4.41 9.49
C LEU A 44 14.03 4.41 9.92
N GLU A 45 14.31 4.61 11.21
CA GLU A 45 15.67 4.54 11.75
C GLU A 45 16.29 3.15 11.62
N ARG A 46 15.53 2.08 11.92
CA ARG A 46 16.00 0.70 11.73
C ARG A 46 16.25 0.36 10.26
N VAL A 47 15.38 0.81 9.37
CA VAL A 47 15.56 0.58 7.92
C VAL A 47 16.82 1.29 7.43
N ARG A 48 17.00 2.56 7.77
CA ARG A 48 18.23 3.31 7.46
C ARG A 48 19.46 2.56 7.95
N ASP A 49 19.46 2.14 9.21
CA ASP A 49 20.61 1.47 9.83
C ASP A 49 20.86 0.09 9.21
N ALA A 50 19.81 -0.63 8.81
CA ALA A 50 19.93 -1.91 8.13
C ALA A 50 20.46 -1.76 6.69
N LEU A 51 20.03 -0.73 5.95
CA LEU A 51 20.57 -0.41 4.63
C LEU A 51 22.05 0.00 4.72
N GLU A 52 22.43 0.85 5.68
CA GLU A 52 23.83 1.19 5.96
C GLU A 52 24.64 -0.07 6.32
N GLY A 53 24.09 -0.93 7.18
CA GLY A 53 24.69 -2.20 7.59
C GLY A 53 24.88 -3.20 6.44
N ALA A 54 24.00 -3.18 5.44
CA ALA A 54 24.10 -3.95 4.21
C ALA A 54 25.22 -3.44 3.28
N GLY A 55 25.75 -2.24 3.51
CA GLY A 55 26.81 -1.64 2.69
C GLY A 55 26.33 -0.51 1.78
N CYS A 56 25.06 -0.11 1.87
CA CYS A 56 24.57 1.04 1.12
C CYS A 56 25.22 2.34 1.62
N ARG A 57 25.36 3.29 0.71
CA ARG A 57 25.93 4.62 0.94
C ARG A 57 24.81 5.64 1.13
N ASP A 58 25.17 6.80 1.68
CA ASP A 58 24.27 7.95 1.85
C ASP A 58 22.94 7.63 2.58
N ALA A 59 23.02 6.72 3.56
CA ALA A 59 21.88 6.30 4.36
C ALA A 59 21.36 7.46 5.23
N ARG A 60 20.12 7.89 5.00
CA ARG A 60 19.51 9.05 5.67
C ARG A 60 18.00 8.92 5.83
N ILE A 61 17.42 9.84 6.60
CA ILE A 61 15.96 10.04 6.67
C ILE A 61 15.67 11.46 6.24
N GLU A 62 14.83 11.63 5.23
CA GLU A 62 14.34 12.94 4.80
C GLU A 62 12.95 13.18 5.38
N GLU A 63 12.82 14.19 6.23
CA GLU A 63 11.59 14.47 6.96
C GLU A 63 10.62 15.35 6.16
N PHE A 64 9.33 15.17 6.44
CA PHE A 64 8.26 16.03 5.94
C PHE A 64 7.12 16.13 6.97
N ASP A 65 6.41 17.26 6.94
CA ASP A 65 5.26 17.49 7.81
C ASP A 65 3.98 16.89 7.22
N LEU A 66 3.10 16.43 8.09
CA LEU A 66 1.77 15.91 7.72
C LEU A 66 0.71 16.21 8.78
N GLN A 67 -0.54 16.01 8.39
CA GLN A 67 -1.66 15.93 9.33
C GLN A 67 -1.70 14.54 9.96
N GLY A 68 -1.29 14.44 11.22
CA GLY A 68 -1.34 13.20 12.00
C GLY A 68 -2.75 12.86 12.46
N TRP A 69 -2.95 11.60 12.84
CA TRP A 69 -4.20 11.08 13.42
C TRP A 69 -3.89 10.06 14.51
N VAL A 70 -4.57 10.17 15.66
CA VAL A 70 -4.40 9.28 16.81
C VAL A 70 -5.74 8.70 17.20
N ARG A 71 -5.82 7.37 17.19
CA ARG A 71 -7.00 6.63 17.60
C ARG A 71 -7.34 6.87 19.08
N GLY A 72 -8.56 7.33 19.34
CA GLY A 72 -9.19 7.30 20.65
C GLY A 72 -10.20 6.14 20.73
N SER A 73 -11.34 6.39 21.37
CA SER A 73 -12.42 5.38 21.45
C SER A 73 -13.34 5.40 20.23
N SER A 74 -14.02 4.29 19.97
CA SER A 74 -15.12 4.22 18.99
C SER A 74 -16.24 3.33 19.51
N ARG A 75 -17.49 3.64 19.18
CA ARG A 75 -18.63 2.75 19.46
C ARG A 75 -19.69 2.82 18.36
N ILE A 76 -20.49 1.76 18.30
CA ILE A 76 -21.76 1.74 17.59
C ILE A 76 -22.86 1.38 18.60
N ASP A 77 -23.82 2.28 18.83
CA ASP A 77 -25.03 1.97 19.60
C ASP A 77 -26.17 1.63 18.63
N ALA A 78 -26.70 0.41 18.75
CA ALA A 78 -27.74 -0.11 17.89
C ALA A 78 -28.83 -0.84 18.70
N PRO A 79 -29.98 -1.20 18.10
CA PRO A 79 -30.97 -2.04 18.75
C PRO A 79 -30.37 -3.35 19.30
N GLY A 80 -30.44 -3.49 20.62
CA GLY A 80 -29.84 -4.62 21.34
C GLY A 80 -28.49 -4.35 22.01
N GLY A 81 -28.00 -3.10 21.95
CA GLY A 81 -26.85 -2.61 22.73
C GLY A 81 -25.66 -2.20 21.86
N GLU A 82 -24.57 -1.86 22.54
CA GLU A 82 -23.29 -1.50 21.93
C GLU A 82 -22.71 -2.65 21.09
N GLN A 83 -22.09 -2.33 19.96
CA GLN A 83 -21.43 -3.28 19.06
C GLN A 83 -19.93 -3.00 18.98
N ASP A 84 -19.14 -4.08 18.85
CA ASP A 84 -17.70 -4.00 18.65
C ASP A 84 -17.39 -3.35 17.29
N CYS A 85 -16.50 -2.36 17.30
CA CYS A 85 -16.05 -1.66 16.12
C CYS A 85 -14.66 -1.08 16.35
N ILE A 86 -14.05 -0.57 15.29
CA ILE A 86 -12.81 0.20 15.34
C ILE A 86 -12.96 1.43 14.47
N SER A 87 -12.46 2.60 14.88
CA SER A 87 -12.49 3.77 13.99
C SER A 87 -11.67 3.53 12.71
N LEU A 88 -11.98 4.22 11.64
CA LEU A 88 -11.09 4.29 10.49
C LEU A 88 -10.09 5.43 10.72
N PRO A 89 -8.77 5.22 10.53
CA PRO A 89 -7.81 6.31 10.55
C PRO A 89 -8.26 7.48 9.68
N ARG A 90 -7.93 8.71 10.08
CA ARG A 90 -8.41 9.94 9.44
C ARG A 90 -9.92 10.16 9.47
N SER A 91 -10.71 9.35 10.14
CA SER A 91 -12.11 9.70 10.48
C SER A 91 -12.16 10.99 11.31
N SER A 92 -13.19 11.81 11.11
CA SER A 92 -13.51 12.91 12.02
C SER A 92 -13.90 12.39 13.41
N ALA A 93 -13.58 13.18 14.44
CA ALA A 93 -14.12 13.02 15.77
C ALA A 93 -15.56 13.54 15.82
N GLY A 94 -16.46 12.80 16.44
CA GLY A 94 -17.85 13.18 16.55
C GLY A 94 -18.78 12.01 16.79
N GLU A 95 -20.07 12.33 16.94
CA GLU A 95 -21.15 11.37 17.07
C GLU A 95 -22.22 11.70 16.03
N ALA A 96 -22.67 10.68 15.31
CA ALA A 96 -23.73 10.77 14.32
C ALA A 96 -24.80 9.72 14.62
N THR A 97 -26.08 10.11 14.59
CA THR A 97 -27.21 9.21 14.76
C THR A 97 -28.16 9.37 13.58
N GLY A 98 -28.58 8.26 13.00
CA GLY A 98 -29.60 8.24 11.96
C GLY A 98 -30.07 6.83 11.65
N GLU A 99 -31.07 6.75 10.78
CA GLU A 99 -31.59 5.47 10.27
C GLU A 99 -30.44 4.69 9.61
N PHE A 100 -30.31 3.41 9.96
CA PHE A 100 -29.29 2.54 9.41
C PHE A 100 -29.72 1.94 8.07
N ALA A 101 -28.82 2.01 7.09
CA ALA A 101 -28.99 1.47 5.75
C ALA A 101 -27.81 0.55 5.37
N ASP A 102 -28.08 -0.74 5.17
CA ASP A 102 -27.11 -1.67 4.57
C ASP A 102 -27.16 -1.59 3.04
N LEU A 103 -26.11 -1.04 2.44
CA LEU A 103 -25.98 -0.92 0.98
C LEU A 103 -25.24 -2.11 0.37
N GLY A 104 -25.10 -3.22 1.10
CA GLY A 104 -24.52 -4.45 0.61
C GLY A 104 -23.05 -4.27 0.22
N TYR A 105 -22.75 -4.32 -1.07
CA TYR A 105 -21.37 -4.16 -1.55
C TYR A 105 -20.93 -2.70 -1.63
N GLY A 106 -21.84 -1.72 -1.67
CA GLY A 106 -21.47 -0.32 -1.85
C GLY A 106 -20.82 -0.07 -3.22
N LEU A 107 -21.47 -0.56 -4.27
CA LEU A 107 -21.18 -0.20 -5.67
C LEU A 107 -21.67 1.23 -5.94
N PRO A 108 -21.20 1.92 -7.00
CA PRO A 108 -21.63 3.30 -7.28
C PRO A 108 -23.17 3.39 -7.43
N ASP A 109 -23.78 2.41 -8.10
CA ASP A 109 -25.24 2.31 -8.27
C ASP A 109 -25.98 2.12 -6.94
N ASP A 110 -25.39 1.39 -5.97
CA ASP A 110 -26.00 1.20 -4.64
C ASP A 110 -26.16 2.54 -3.89
N PHE A 111 -25.26 3.50 -4.13
CA PHE A 111 -25.37 4.84 -3.57
C PHE A 111 -26.30 5.75 -4.37
N ALA A 112 -26.28 5.65 -5.71
CA ALA A 112 -27.13 6.46 -6.58
C ALA A 112 -28.63 6.20 -6.37
N ASP A 113 -28.99 4.95 -6.02
CA ASP A 113 -30.37 4.53 -5.78
C ASP A 113 -30.82 4.73 -4.31
N ALA A 114 -29.91 5.12 -3.41
CA ALA A 114 -30.17 5.22 -1.98
C ALA A 114 -30.45 6.64 -1.48
N GLU A 115 -31.47 6.80 -0.64
CA GLU A 115 -31.74 8.03 0.11
C GLU A 115 -30.94 8.00 1.42
N LEU A 116 -29.75 8.63 1.43
CA LEU A 116 -28.81 8.57 2.56
C LEU A 116 -28.71 9.84 3.41
N ASP A 117 -29.45 10.91 3.07
CA ASP A 117 -29.42 12.16 3.83
C ASP A 117 -29.70 11.93 5.32
N GLY A 118 -28.68 12.19 6.16
CA GLY A 118 -28.73 12.01 7.61
C GLY A 118 -28.64 10.56 8.11
N LYS A 119 -28.41 9.57 7.24
CA LYS A 119 -28.39 8.13 7.59
C LYS A 119 -27.01 7.60 7.97
N VAL A 120 -26.97 6.44 8.62
CA VAL A 120 -25.74 5.67 8.84
C VAL A 120 -25.66 4.58 7.78
N ALA A 121 -24.69 4.67 6.88
CA ALA A 121 -24.52 3.73 5.77
C ALA A 121 -23.51 2.62 6.13
N MET A 122 -23.88 1.36 5.90
CA MET A 122 -22.95 0.23 5.97
C MET A 122 -22.66 -0.33 4.57
N VAL A 123 -21.39 -0.63 4.30
CA VAL A 123 -20.94 -1.28 3.05
C VAL A 123 -19.91 -2.37 3.31
N SER A 124 -19.85 -3.36 2.43
CA SER A 124 -18.86 -4.44 2.46
C SER A 124 -17.45 -3.98 2.04
N SER A 125 -16.41 -4.63 2.55
CA SER A 125 -15.01 -4.41 2.16
C SER A 125 -14.60 -5.09 0.87
N THR A 126 -15.52 -5.75 0.17
CA THR A 126 -15.28 -6.40 -1.12
C THR A 126 -16.32 -5.99 -2.15
N VAL A 127 -16.24 -6.55 -3.35
CA VAL A 127 -17.18 -6.39 -4.47
C VAL A 127 -17.72 -7.78 -4.86
N PRO A 128 -18.89 -7.88 -5.52
CA PRO A 128 -19.41 -9.18 -5.93
C PRO A 128 -18.63 -9.75 -7.12
N ASP A 129 -18.67 -11.08 -7.29
CA ASP A 129 -17.87 -11.83 -8.26
C ASP A 129 -18.00 -11.39 -9.73
N HIS A 130 -19.12 -10.80 -10.08
CA HIS A 130 -19.42 -10.35 -11.44
C HIS A 130 -18.99 -8.90 -11.68
N TYR A 131 -18.57 -8.18 -10.64
CA TYR A 131 -18.14 -6.80 -10.75
C TYR A 131 -16.63 -6.78 -11.00
N GLU A 132 -16.25 -6.28 -12.16
CA GLU A 132 -14.90 -6.44 -12.71
C GLU A 132 -13.86 -5.58 -11.97
N ARG A 133 -14.28 -4.43 -11.42
CA ARG A 133 -13.40 -3.46 -10.75
C ARG A 133 -13.45 -3.56 -9.23
N PHE A 134 -12.30 -3.56 -8.57
CA PHE A 134 -12.28 -3.39 -7.11
C PHE A 134 -12.61 -1.93 -6.73
N ILE A 135 -13.50 -1.74 -5.76
CA ILE A 135 -13.87 -0.41 -5.25
C ILE A 135 -13.21 -0.20 -3.90
N HIS A 136 -12.31 0.77 -3.83
CA HIS A 136 -11.53 1.06 -2.64
C HIS A 136 -12.41 1.63 -1.51
N ARG A 137 -12.01 1.41 -0.25
CA ARG A 137 -12.71 1.92 0.95
C ARG A 137 -12.97 3.43 0.87
N ARG A 138 -11.97 4.21 0.45
CA ARG A 138 -12.09 5.68 0.32
C ARG A 138 -13.16 6.07 -0.69
N GLU A 139 -13.24 5.37 -1.81
CA GLU A 139 -14.27 5.61 -2.83
C GLU A 139 -15.67 5.38 -2.26
N LYS A 140 -15.91 4.23 -1.58
CA LYS A 140 -17.19 3.94 -0.92
C LYS A 140 -17.55 4.97 0.15
N TYR A 141 -16.56 5.41 0.93
CA TYR A 141 -16.74 6.43 1.94
C TYR A 141 -17.22 7.75 1.32
N TYR A 142 -16.58 8.21 0.23
CA TYR A 142 -16.94 9.47 -0.40
C TYR A 142 -18.24 9.42 -1.20
N TYR A 143 -18.62 8.26 -1.78
CA TYR A 143 -19.99 8.11 -2.28
C TYR A 143 -21.03 8.26 -1.16
N ALA A 144 -20.79 7.67 0.02
CA ALA A 144 -21.68 7.81 1.17
C ALA A 144 -21.80 9.28 1.63
N VAL A 145 -20.66 9.98 1.74
CA VAL A 145 -20.61 11.40 2.12
C VAL A 145 -21.35 12.27 1.10
N GLN A 146 -21.10 12.08 -0.20
CA GLN A 146 -21.75 12.85 -1.27
C GLN A 146 -23.27 12.61 -1.33
N ALA A 147 -23.71 11.40 -0.98
CA ALA A 147 -25.12 11.04 -0.85
C ALA A 147 -25.77 11.53 0.46
N GLY A 148 -25.01 12.17 1.35
CA GLY A 148 -25.53 12.80 2.57
C GLY A 148 -25.52 11.93 3.82
N ALA A 149 -24.82 10.78 3.80
CA ALA A 149 -24.69 9.94 5.00
C ALA A 149 -24.07 10.73 6.16
N ALA A 150 -24.63 10.58 7.37
CA ALA A 150 -24.13 11.19 8.59
C ALA A 150 -23.03 10.36 9.28
N GLY A 151 -22.93 9.07 8.97
CA GLY A 151 -21.90 8.17 9.49
C GLY A 151 -21.67 6.96 8.58
N PHE A 152 -20.51 6.35 8.69
CA PHE A 152 -20.07 5.28 7.79
C PHE A 152 -19.59 4.04 8.54
N VAL A 153 -20.06 2.87 8.12
CA VAL A 153 -19.69 1.56 8.68
C VAL A 153 -19.09 0.68 7.59
N PHE A 154 -17.80 0.37 7.70
CA PHE A 154 -17.07 -0.49 6.77
C PHE A 154 -17.02 -1.93 7.29
N ARG A 155 -17.81 -2.81 6.69
CA ARG A 155 -17.95 -4.21 7.10
C ARG A 155 -16.90 -5.08 6.43
N ASN A 156 -16.12 -5.83 7.21
CA ASN A 156 -15.26 -6.84 6.62
C ASN A 156 -16.06 -7.97 5.95
N HIS A 157 -15.60 -8.43 4.80
CA HIS A 157 -16.13 -9.62 4.13
C HIS A 157 -15.50 -10.92 4.67
N VAL A 158 -14.32 -10.83 5.28
CA VAL A 158 -13.62 -11.99 5.88
C VAL A 158 -14.20 -12.29 7.27
N GLU A 159 -14.59 -13.54 7.48
CA GLU A 159 -15.06 -14.07 8.76
C GLU A 159 -13.90 -14.23 9.76
N GLY A 160 -14.23 -14.23 11.06
CA GLY A 160 -13.24 -14.39 12.13
C GLY A 160 -13.19 -13.24 13.12
N CYS A 161 -14.24 -12.42 13.21
CA CYS A 161 -14.31 -11.26 14.10
C CYS A 161 -13.22 -10.20 13.83
N LEU A 162 -12.83 -10.02 12.57
CA LEU A 162 -11.79 -9.08 12.14
C LEU A 162 -12.41 -7.78 11.58
N PRO A 163 -12.66 -6.74 12.40
CA PRO A 163 -13.04 -5.43 11.89
C PRO A 163 -11.87 -4.85 11.07
N PRO A 164 -12.13 -4.34 9.85
CA PRO A 164 -11.08 -3.81 8.99
C PRO A 164 -10.76 -2.37 9.40
N THR A 165 -9.48 -1.98 9.31
CA THR A 165 -9.05 -0.59 9.45
C THR A 165 -8.77 0.05 8.08
N GLY A 166 -8.28 1.27 8.15
CA GLY A 166 -7.56 1.99 7.14
C GLY A 166 -8.13 3.35 6.80
N SER A 167 -7.27 4.21 6.27
CA SER A 167 -7.54 5.63 6.20
C SER A 167 -8.73 6.01 5.31
N VAL A 168 -9.45 7.03 5.75
CA VAL A 168 -10.31 7.88 4.90
C VAL A 168 -9.63 9.24 4.71
N GLY A 169 -10.32 10.22 4.13
CA GLY A 169 -9.73 11.53 3.82
C GLY A 169 -9.27 11.64 2.36
N THR A 170 -8.92 12.85 1.94
CA THR A 170 -8.31 13.17 0.64
C THR A 170 -7.02 13.97 0.83
N PRO A 171 -6.21 14.17 -0.23
CA PRO A 171 -5.07 15.09 -0.16
C PRO A 171 -5.47 16.50 0.31
N ASP A 172 -6.60 17.04 -0.19
CA ASP A 172 -7.10 18.38 0.16
C ASP A 172 -7.81 18.45 1.52
N ALA A 173 -8.43 17.35 1.95
CA ALA A 173 -9.11 17.22 3.23
C ALA A 173 -8.64 15.94 3.95
N PRO A 174 -7.48 15.98 4.64
CA PRO A 174 -6.88 14.80 5.24
C PRO A 174 -7.73 14.14 6.32
N ILE A 175 -8.73 14.83 6.87
CA ILE A 175 -9.70 14.27 7.82
C ILE A 175 -11.03 14.12 7.10
N GLY A 176 -11.58 12.91 7.11
CA GLY A 176 -12.87 12.61 6.49
C GLY A 176 -14.02 13.38 7.14
N ASP A 177 -15.06 13.67 6.37
CA ASP A 177 -16.15 14.55 6.75
C ASP A 177 -17.03 14.00 7.88
N VAL A 178 -17.26 12.68 7.90
CA VAL A 178 -18.17 12.00 8.83
C VAL A 178 -17.49 10.89 9.64
N PRO A 179 -17.96 10.60 10.87
CA PRO A 179 -17.45 9.50 11.69
C PRO A 179 -17.54 8.16 10.95
N ALA A 180 -16.42 7.46 10.91
CA ALA A 180 -16.25 6.25 10.13
C ALA A 180 -15.64 5.13 10.99
N VAL A 181 -16.26 3.96 10.97
CA VAL A 181 -15.85 2.78 11.76
C VAL A 181 -15.83 1.52 10.91
N GLY A 182 -14.88 0.62 11.18
CA GLY A 182 -14.86 -0.74 10.69
C GLY A 182 -15.55 -1.71 11.65
N VAL A 183 -16.23 -2.72 11.09
CA VAL A 183 -16.87 -3.81 11.84
C VAL A 183 -16.54 -5.17 11.23
N SER A 184 -16.51 -6.22 12.04
CA SER A 184 -16.29 -7.58 11.52
C SER A 184 -17.46 -8.04 10.64
N ALA A 185 -17.25 -9.12 9.88
CA ALA A 185 -18.30 -9.73 9.08
C ALA A 185 -19.54 -10.09 9.93
N GLU A 186 -19.33 -10.56 11.16
CA GLU A 186 -20.37 -11.02 12.09
C GLU A 186 -21.12 -9.86 12.75
N VAL A 187 -20.41 -8.78 13.10
CA VAL A 187 -21.06 -7.55 13.61
C VAL A 187 -21.88 -6.93 12.50
N GLY A 188 -21.33 -6.80 11.29
CA GLY A 188 -22.08 -6.27 10.14
C GLY A 188 -23.33 -7.11 9.82
N ALA A 189 -23.21 -8.44 9.80
CA ALA A 189 -24.37 -9.32 9.59
C ALA A 189 -25.43 -9.19 10.71
N ARG A 190 -25.02 -8.86 11.94
CA ARG A 190 -25.93 -8.61 13.05
C ARG A 190 -26.64 -7.27 12.91
N LEU A 191 -25.92 -6.21 12.52
CA LEU A 191 -26.47 -4.89 12.24
C LEU A 191 -27.50 -4.97 11.11
N ALA A 192 -27.14 -5.53 9.95
CA ALA A 192 -28.05 -5.73 8.82
C ALA A 192 -29.37 -6.42 9.19
N ARG A 193 -29.34 -7.39 10.11
CA ARG A 193 -30.55 -8.12 10.54
C ARG A 193 -31.40 -7.36 11.58
N ARG A 194 -30.80 -6.50 12.40
CA ARG A 194 -31.44 -5.94 13.61
C ARG A 194 -31.61 -4.43 13.61
N ALA A 195 -30.81 -3.72 12.82
CA ALA A 195 -30.76 -2.27 12.80
C ALA A 195 -31.31 -1.69 11.50
N GLU A 196 -31.54 -2.47 10.44
CA GLU A 196 -32.10 -1.98 9.18
C GLU A 196 -33.39 -1.18 9.41
N GLY A 197 -33.39 0.09 9.00
CA GLY A 197 -34.51 1.02 9.20
C GLY A 197 -34.68 1.54 10.64
N GLU A 198 -33.79 1.19 11.56
CA GLU A 198 -33.76 1.68 12.95
C GLU A 198 -32.66 2.72 13.13
N ASP A 199 -32.76 3.55 14.17
CA ASP A 199 -31.71 4.51 14.50
C ASP A 199 -30.45 3.79 15.05
N VAL A 200 -29.30 4.14 14.49
CA VAL A 200 -27.97 3.72 14.94
C VAL A 200 -27.12 4.95 15.19
N THR A 201 -26.35 4.93 16.28
CA THR A 201 -25.35 5.95 16.59
C THR A 201 -23.96 5.40 16.31
N VAL A 202 -23.16 6.13 15.52
CA VAL A 202 -21.72 5.91 15.35
C VAL A 202 -20.98 7.04 16.06
N ALA A 203 -20.06 6.71 16.96
CA ALA A 203 -19.21 7.71 17.60
C ALA A 203 -17.72 7.37 17.46
N VAL A 204 -16.93 8.38 17.14
CA VAL A 204 -15.46 8.32 17.03
C VAL A 204 -14.86 9.42 17.88
N ASP A 205 -13.89 9.06 18.70
CA ASP A 205 -13.00 9.97 19.41
C ASP A 205 -11.58 9.77 18.86
N CYS A 206 -10.92 10.87 18.53
CA CYS A 206 -9.57 10.87 17.99
C CYS A 206 -8.90 12.23 18.16
N GLU A 207 -7.56 12.25 18.05
CA GLU A 207 -6.79 13.48 17.96
C GLU A 207 -6.22 13.66 16.55
N THR A 208 -6.15 14.90 16.06
CA THR A 208 -5.58 15.22 14.74
C THR A 208 -4.42 16.21 14.90
N PRO A 209 -3.29 15.80 15.51
CA PRO A 209 -2.15 16.68 15.73
C PRO A 209 -1.39 16.97 14.43
N ALA A 210 -0.69 18.09 14.37
CA ALA A 210 0.42 18.22 13.43
C ALA A 210 1.48 17.16 13.75
N ALA A 211 2.04 16.52 12.73
CA ALA A 211 3.02 15.47 12.88
C ALA A 211 4.11 15.57 11.81
N THR A 212 5.18 14.82 12.00
CA THR A 212 6.31 14.72 11.06
C THR A 212 6.56 13.24 10.81
N SER A 213 6.71 12.89 9.53
CA SER A 213 7.15 11.57 9.06
C SER A 213 8.45 11.75 8.27
N GLY A 214 8.90 10.73 7.55
CA GLY A 214 10.04 10.83 6.65
C GLY A 214 10.23 9.61 5.78
N ASN A 215 11.15 9.71 4.83
CA ASN A 215 11.56 8.62 3.95
C ASN A 215 12.97 8.18 4.33
N ALA A 216 13.15 6.89 4.67
CA ALA A 216 14.46 6.31 4.91
C ALA A 216 15.03 5.85 3.57
N MET A 217 16.23 6.31 3.24
CA MET A 217 16.82 6.07 1.92
C MET A 217 18.31 5.79 1.99
N ALA A 218 18.81 5.01 1.04
CA ALA A 218 20.23 4.73 0.85
C ALA A 218 20.50 4.32 -0.61
N GLU A 219 21.76 4.35 -1.02
CA GLU A 219 22.17 4.13 -2.41
C GLU A 219 23.20 3.00 -2.56
N LEU A 220 23.17 2.31 -3.70
CA LEU A 220 24.07 1.22 -4.03
C LEU A 220 24.46 1.26 -5.52
N GLY A 221 25.62 0.72 -5.88
CA GLY A 221 26.07 0.61 -7.27
C GLY A 221 26.93 1.79 -7.74
N PRO A 222 27.05 2.03 -9.06
CA PRO A 222 27.80 3.18 -9.58
C PRO A 222 27.11 4.52 -9.27
N ASP A 223 27.84 5.62 -9.47
CA ASP A 223 27.28 6.96 -9.43
C ASP A 223 26.94 7.38 -10.86
N THR A 224 25.64 7.32 -11.20
CA THR A 224 25.09 7.62 -12.53
C THR A 224 24.07 8.74 -12.45
N ASP A 225 23.78 9.38 -13.59
CA ASP A 225 22.69 10.35 -13.66
C ASP A 225 21.34 9.63 -13.53
N ASP A 226 21.18 8.49 -14.21
CA ASP A 226 20.00 7.62 -14.11
C ASP A 226 19.97 6.82 -12.80
N GLU A 227 18.77 6.44 -12.36
CA GLU A 227 18.57 5.62 -11.16
C GLU A 227 17.40 4.64 -11.27
N LEU A 228 17.54 3.51 -10.56
CA LEU A 228 16.48 2.54 -10.32
C LEU A 228 16.03 2.67 -8.86
N LEU A 229 14.72 2.86 -8.64
CA LEU A 229 14.17 2.94 -7.28
C LEU A 229 13.70 1.55 -6.83
N VAL A 230 14.09 1.12 -5.64
CA VAL A 230 13.60 -0.10 -4.98
C VAL A 230 12.95 0.29 -3.67
N THR A 231 11.63 0.16 -3.60
CA THR A 231 10.85 0.88 -2.58
C THR A 231 9.93 -0.01 -1.77
N SER A 232 9.52 0.49 -0.61
CA SER A 232 8.47 -0.05 0.26
C SER A 232 7.92 1.08 1.13
N HIS A 233 7.03 0.79 2.08
CA HIS A 233 6.71 1.72 3.17
C HIS A 233 6.97 1.12 4.55
N ALA A 234 7.46 1.96 5.46
CA ALA A 234 7.85 1.58 6.81
C ALA A 234 6.72 1.72 7.83
N ASP A 235 5.74 2.58 7.54
CA ASP A 235 4.55 2.75 8.37
C ASP A 235 3.60 1.55 8.25
N ALA A 236 2.73 1.42 9.25
CA ALA A 236 1.67 0.42 9.27
C ALA A 236 0.52 0.94 10.14
N HIS A 237 -0.66 0.38 9.99
CA HIS A 237 -1.77 0.73 10.87
C HIS A 237 -1.52 0.40 12.36
N ASP A 238 -2.11 1.21 13.24
CA ASP A 238 -1.95 1.19 14.69
C ASP A 238 -2.63 0.03 15.44
N VAL A 239 -3.14 -0.95 14.69
CA VAL A 239 -4.04 -2.00 15.21
C VAL A 239 -3.38 -3.38 15.26
N ALA A 240 -2.19 -3.52 14.68
CA ALA A 240 -1.49 -4.78 14.50
C ALA A 240 0.04 -4.57 14.45
N GLU A 241 0.76 -5.65 14.16
CA GLU A 241 2.22 -5.64 13.95
C GLU A 241 2.58 -5.04 12.58
N GLY A 242 1.67 -5.07 11.61
CA GLY A 242 1.93 -4.66 10.21
C GLY A 242 2.98 -5.56 9.56
N ALA A 243 2.95 -6.85 9.90
CA ALA A 243 3.98 -7.79 9.48
C ALA A 243 3.95 -7.99 7.96
N MET A 244 2.76 -8.24 7.41
CA MET A 244 2.53 -8.29 5.96
C MET A 244 2.54 -6.90 5.35
N ASP A 245 1.80 -5.96 5.95
CA ASP A 245 1.53 -4.62 5.43
C ASP A 245 2.13 -3.54 6.37
N ASN A 246 3.36 -3.07 6.16
CA ASN A 246 4.32 -3.55 5.15
C ASN A 246 5.74 -3.79 5.71
N GLY A 247 5.80 -4.46 6.86
CA GLY A 247 7.05 -4.99 7.41
C GLY A 247 7.75 -5.91 6.41
N ALA A 248 7.01 -6.79 5.72
CA ALA A 248 7.53 -7.77 4.78
C ALA A 248 8.22 -7.13 3.57
N GLY A 249 7.61 -6.12 2.95
CA GLY A 249 8.20 -5.41 1.81
C GLY A 249 9.45 -4.65 2.23
N THR A 250 9.37 -3.95 3.38
CA THR A 250 10.52 -3.24 3.96
C THR A 250 11.70 -4.16 4.30
N ALA A 251 11.42 -5.32 4.87
CA ALA A 251 12.42 -6.36 5.10
C ALA A 251 13.01 -6.90 3.79
N THR A 252 12.18 -7.04 2.76
CA THR A 252 12.59 -7.57 1.46
C THR A 252 13.53 -6.61 0.74
N ILE A 253 13.27 -5.29 0.73
CA ILE A 253 14.17 -4.34 0.06
C ILE A 253 15.55 -4.29 0.73
N VAL A 254 15.62 -4.48 2.05
CA VAL A 254 16.89 -4.58 2.78
C VAL A 254 17.62 -5.88 2.44
N GLU A 255 16.90 -7.01 2.32
CA GLU A 255 17.53 -8.26 1.88
C GLU A 255 18.03 -8.19 0.43
N VAL A 256 17.31 -7.48 -0.45
CA VAL A 256 17.75 -7.20 -1.82
C VAL A 256 19.02 -6.33 -1.82
N ALA A 257 19.06 -5.27 -1.01
CA ALA A 257 20.26 -4.45 -0.85
C ALA A 257 21.46 -5.29 -0.36
N ASN A 258 21.26 -6.11 0.66
CA ASN A 258 22.27 -7.02 1.20
C ASN A 258 22.78 -8.03 0.15
N ALA A 259 21.89 -8.58 -0.67
CA ALA A 259 22.26 -9.49 -1.76
C ALA A 259 23.10 -8.79 -2.85
N LEU A 260 22.79 -7.53 -3.16
CA LEU A 260 23.47 -6.78 -4.21
C LEU A 260 24.78 -6.13 -3.75
N ALA A 261 24.96 -5.84 -2.46
CA ALA A 261 26.10 -5.07 -1.97
C ALA A 261 27.47 -5.73 -2.21
N ASN A 262 27.55 -7.07 -2.19
CA ASN A 262 28.79 -7.77 -2.54
C ASN A 262 29.01 -7.89 -4.06
N HIS A 263 28.07 -7.36 -4.85
CA HIS A 263 28.00 -7.49 -6.30
C HIS A 263 27.67 -6.15 -6.99
N GLU A 264 28.01 -5.02 -6.36
CA GLU A 264 27.79 -3.68 -6.93
C GLU A 264 28.40 -3.51 -8.33
N ASP A 265 29.49 -4.21 -8.63
CA ASP A 265 30.15 -4.18 -9.94
C ASP A 265 29.42 -4.98 -11.03
N ALA A 266 28.25 -5.56 -10.70
CA ALA A 266 27.29 -6.10 -11.66
C ALA A 266 26.14 -5.12 -11.99
N LEU A 267 26.11 -3.94 -11.36
CA LEU A 267 25.12 -2.89 -11.62
C LEU A 267 25.76 -1.82 -12.50
N ASP A 268 25.05 -1.39 -13.55
CA ASP A 268 25.50 -0.30 -14.43
C ASP A 268 24.75 1.02 -14.12
N THR A 269 23.59 0.93 -13.45
CA THR A 269 22.79 2.07 -12.96
C THR A 269 22.80 2.14 -11.43
N ARG A 270 22.79 3.36 -10.85
CA ARG A 270 22.59 3.60 -9.42
C ARG A 270 21.25 3.00 -8.96
N VAL A 271 21.26 2.27 -7.85
CA VAL A 271 20.04 1.76 -7.20
C VAL A 271 19.79 2.55 -5.92
N ARG A 272 18.65 3.22 -5.82
CA ARG A 272 18.21 3.94 -4.61
C ARG A 272 17.13 3.15 -3.90
N PHE A 273 17.43 2.70 -2.68
CA PHE A 273 16.48 2.04 -1.80
C PHE A 273 15.73 3.09 -1.01
N VAL A 274 14.39 3.01 -0.96
CA VAL A 274 13.55 3.96 -0.21
C VAL A 274 12.44 3.24 0.53
N ALA A 275 12.42 3.34 1.86
CA ALA A 275 11.24 3.02 2.65
C ALA A 275 10.48 4.32 2.97
N PHE A 276 9.34 4.48 2.34
CA PHE A 276 8.47 5.64 2.50
C PHE A 276 7.80 5.64 3.88
N GLY A 277 7.59 6.84 4.41
CA GLY A 277 6.69 7.04 5.54
C GLY A 277 5.30 7.45 5.06
N ALA A 278 4.30 7.26 5.92
CA ALA A 278 2.94 7.73 5.71
C ALA A 278 2.26 7.28 4.39
N GLU A 279 2.50 6.03 3.95
CA GLU A 279 1.77 5.40 2.84
C GLU A 279 0.30 5.21 3.21
N GLU A 280 0.06 4.69 4.42
CA GLU A 280 -1.25 4.19 4.88
C GLU A 280 -2.29 5.30 5.05
N VAL A 281 -1.83 6.54 4.94
CA VAL A 281 -2.60 7.77 5.02
C VAL A 281 -2.64 8.51 3.68
N GLY A 282 -2.37 7.83 2.56
CA GLY A 282 -2.53 8.34 1.21
C GLY A 282 -1.21 8.72 0.53
N LEU A 283 -0.24 7.79 0.53
CA LEU A 283 0.99 7.88 -0.28
C LEU A 283 1.80 9.16 -0.04
N VAL A 284 1.83 9.68 1.20
CA VAL A 284 2.36 11.02 1.46
C VAL A 284 3.87 11.05 1.23
N GLY A 285 4.61 10.06 1.73
CA GLY A 285 6.06 10.00 1.58
C GLY A 285 6.51 9.81 0.13
N SER A 286 5.86 8.93 -0.62
CA SER A 286 6.16 8.71 -2.03
C SER A 286 5.74 9.87 -2.92
N SER A 287 4.65 10.57 -2.61
CA SER A 287 4.26 11.80 -3.33
C SER A 287 5.30 12.91 -3.13
N VAL A 288 5.74 13.14 -1.88
CA VAL A 288 6.80 14.12 -1.59
C VAL A 288 8.10 13.79 -2.33
N GLU A 289 8.45 12.51 -2.41
CA GLU A 289 9.64 12.06 -3.13
C GLU A 289 9.49 12.23 -4.65
N ALA A 290 8.34 11.84 -5.20
CA ALA A 290 8.06 11.98 -6.63
C ALA A 290 8.10 13.44 -7.06
N ASP A 291 7.62 14.38 -6.26
CA ASP A 291 7.67 15.83 -6.54
C ASP A 291 9.10 16.39 -6.57
N ARG A 292 10.03 15.76 -5.83
CA ARG A 292 11.44 16.18 -5.75
C ARG A 292 12.34 15.49 -6.76
N THR A 293 11.90 14.36 -7.30
CA THR A 293 12.70 13.52 -8.17
C THR A 293 12.60 14.00 -9.61
N ASP A 294 13.74 14.09 -10.31
CA ASP A 294 13.73 14.25 -11.76
C ASP A 294 13.21 12.96 -12.39
N HIS A 295 11.96 12.98 -12.83
CA HIS A 295 11.34 11.80 -13.38
C HIS A 295 12.13 11.25 -14.55
N ASP A 296 12.80 12.07 -15.37
CA ASP A 296 13.59 11.63 -16.54
C ASP A 296 14.81 10.79 -16.19
N ALA A 297 15.34 10.94 -14.97
CA ALA A 297 16.43 10.13 -14.46
C ALA A 297 15.98 8.76 -13.93
N VAL A 298 14.69 8.56 -13.64
CA VAL A 298 14.20 7.30 -13.05
C VAL A 298 13.95 6.26 -14.14
N LYS A 299 14.76 5.21 -14.17
CA LYS A 299 14.65 4.11 -15.14
C LYS A 299 13.41 3.25 -14.88
N ALA A 300 13.19 2.90 -13.62
CA ALA A 300 11.98 2.25 -13.16
C ALA A 300 11.82 2.35 -11.62
N VAL A 301 10.65 1.99 -11.12
CA VAL A 301 10.35 1.82 -9.69
C VAL A 301 9.96 0.37 -9.41
N VAL A 302 10.63 -0.28 -8.46
CA VAL A 302 10.27 -1.62 -7.97
C VAL A 302 9.72 -1.47 -6.56
N ASN A 303 8.40 -1.25 -6.43
CA ASN A 303 7.76 -1.08 -5.13
C ASN A 303 7.27 -2.41 -4.56
N VAL A 304 7.73 -2.77 -3.36
CA VAL A 304 7.42 -4.02 -2.68
C VAL A 304 6.47 -3.77 -1.52
N ASP A 305 5.25 -4.27 -1.65
CA ASP A 305 4.15 -4.08 -0.72
C ASP A 305 3.35 -5.37 -0.56
N SER A 306 3.29 -5.86 0.69
CA SER A 306 2.51 -7.05 1.05
C SER A 306 2.98 -8.34 0.36
N ASN A 307 4.30 -8.52 0.24
CA ASN A 307 4.92 -9.76 -0.21
C ASN A 307 5.09 -10.78 0.94
N VAL A 308 5.78 -11.91 0.71
CA VAL A 308 6.06 -12.98 1.70
C VAL A 308 4.87 -13.83 2.15
N PHE A 309 3.66 -13.29 2.30
CA PHE A 309 2.49 -14.09 2.73
C PHE A 309 2.14 -15.21 1.74
N GLY A 310 2.24 -14.92 0.45
CA GLY A 310 2.14 -15.88 -0.63
C GLY A 310 3.50 -16.17 -1.25
N ARG A 311 3.75 -17.42 -1.66
CA ARG A 311 5.01 -17.81 -2.32
C ARG A 311 5.17 -17.20 -3.72
N THR A 312 4.08 -17.10 -4.48
CA THR A 312 4.09 -16.54 -5.85
C THR A 312 4.10 -15.01 -5.79
N LEU A 313 5.06 -14.38 -6.48
CA LEU A 313 5.07 -12.93 -6.65
C LEU A 313 4.02 -12.52 -7.70
N LYS A 314 3.27 -11.47 -7.39
CA LYS A 314 2.44 -10.73 -8.34
C LYS A 314 3.12 -9.39 -8.61
N LEU A 315 3.32 -9.06 -9.88
CA LEU A 315 3.92 -7.80 -10.31
C LEU A 315 2.93 -7.09 -11.23
N HIS A 316 2.24 -6.08 -10.71
CA HIS A 316 1.51 -5.18 -11.60
C HIS A 316 2.52 -4.38 -12.41
N THR A 317 2.37 -4.40 -13.73
CA THR A 317 3.29 -3.79 -14.70
C THR A 317 2.65 -2.61 -15.42
N HIS A 318 1.38 -2.29 -15.13
CA HIS A 318 0.71 -1.06 -15.57
C HIS A 318 0.74 -0.82 -17.09
N GLY A 319 0.88 -1.88 -17.88
CA GLY A 319 0.97 -1.81 -19.34
C GLY A 319 2.37 -1.51 -19.89
N PHE A 320 3.41 -1.49 -19.06
CA PHE A 320 4.80 -1.44 -19.50
C PHE A 320 5.23 -2.85 -19.96
N ASP A 321 5.23 -3.08 -21.27
CA ASP A 321 5.55 -4.38 -21.88
C ASP A 321 6.96 -4.88 -21.51
N ASP A 322 7.93 -3.98 -21.43
CA ASP A 322 9.32 -4.31 -21.06
C ASP A 322 9.41 -4.81 -19.60
N LEU A 323 8.59 -4.26 -18.70
CA LEU A 323 8.48 -4.75 -17.32
C LEU A 323 7.79 -6.12 -17.27
N THR A 324 6.78 -6.36 -18.10
CA THR A 324 6.17 -7.70 -18.21
C THR A 324 7.23 -8.72 -18.65
N ALA A 325 8.00 -8.38 -19.68
CA ALA A 325 9.06 -9.23 -20.20
C ALA A 325 10.17 -9.49 -19.15
N ALA A 326 10.57 -8.50 -18.35
CA ALA A 326 11.58 -8.68 -17.31
C ALA A 326 11.10 -9.60 -16.17
N ALA A 327 9.83 -9.46 -15.75
CA ALA A 327 9.23 -10.35 -14.75
C ALA A 327 9.16 -11.80 -15.25
N ASP A 328 8.74 -12.01 -16.50
CA ASP A 328 8.68 -13.33 -17.13
C ASP A 328 10.08 -13.96 -17.25
N ARG A 329 11.10 -13.18 -17.68
CA ARG A 329 12.50 -13.66 -17.73
C ARG A 329 12.98 -14.17 -16.38
N VAL A 330 12.68 -13.46 -15.29
CA VAL A 330 13.05 -13.88 -13.94
C VAL A 330 12.31 -15.16 -13.55
N GLY A 331 10.99 -15.22 -13.77
CA GLY A 331 10.20 -16.43 -13.49
C GLY A 331 10.72 -17.67 -14.23
N GLU A 332 10.99 -17.55 -15.52
CA GLU A 332 11.54 -18.61 -16.37
C GLU A 332 12.94 -19.03 -15.95
N ARG A 333 13.83 -18.06 -15.69
CA ARG A 333 15.23 -18.30 -15.34
C ARG A 333 15.36 -19.11 -14.05
N PHE A 334 14.52 -18.84 -13.05
CA PHE A 334 14.58 -19.50 -11.75
C PHE A 334 13.60 -20.68 -11.61
N ASP A 335 12.80 -20.98 -12.65
CA ASP A 335 11.71 -21.96 -12.59
C ASP A 335 10.81 -21.72 -11.36
N HIS A 336 10.50 -20.44 -11.11
CA HIS A 336 9.77 -19.99 -9.93
C HIS A 336 8.50 -19.25 -10.34
N PRO A 337 7.36 -19.47 -9.65
CA PRO A 337 6.13 -18.78 -9.98
C PRO A 337 6.25 -17.26 -9.77
N VAL A 338 6.02 -16.53 -10.87
CA VAL A 338 5.92 -15.08 -10.97
C VAL A 338 4.72 -14.79 -11.88
N GLU A 339 3.87 -13.85 -11.50
CA GLU A 339 2.68 -13.44 -12.25
C GLU A 339 2.78 -11.96 -12.59
N ALA A 340 3.01 -11.64 -13.87
CA ALA A 340 2.96 -10.28 -14.38
C ALA A 340 1.52 -9.88 -14.73
N ILE A 341 1.11 -8.67 -14.34
CA ILE A 341 -0.26 -8.19 -14.45
C ILE A 341 -0.26 -6.80 -15.11
N PRO A 342 -0.61 -6.67 -16.40
CA PRO A 342 -0.56 -5.40 -17.12
C PRO A 342 -1.74 -4.46 -16.79
N GLU A 343 -2.33 -4.59 -15.60
CA GLU A 343 -3.46 -3.80 -15.12
C GLU A 343 -2.97 -2.67 -14.21
N GLN A 344 -3.68 -1.54 -14.23
CA GLN A 344 -3.38 -0.39 -13.40
C GLN A 344 -3.66 -0.71 -11.93
N ASN A 345 -2.77 -0.28 -11.04
CA ASN A 345 -2.96 -0.33 -9.60
C ASN A 345 -2.50 1.00 -8.99
N PRO A 346 -3.44 1.89 -8.61
CA PRO A 346 -3.10 3.23 -8.12
C PRO A 346 -3.03 3.33 -6.58
N HIS A 347 -2.81 2.21 -5.88
CA HIS A 347 -3.01 2.12 -4.43
C HIS A 347 -1.74 1.75 -3.65
N SER A 348 -0.56 2.18 -4.10
CA SER A 348 0.72 2.04 -3.37
C SER A 348 1.78 2.99 -3.96
N ASP A 349 2.96 3.04 -3.36
CA ASP A 349 4.00 4.08 -3.53
C ASP A 349 4.68 4.17 -4.90
N HIS A 350 4.53 3.17 -5.78
CA HIS A 350 4.96 3.32 -7.18
C HIS A 350 4.07 4.31 -7.95
N TRP A 351 2.82 4.51 -7.51
CA TRP A 351 1.81 5.23 -8.27
C TRP A 351 2.16 6.70 -8.55
N PRO A 352 2.70 7.48 -7.59
CA PRO A 352 3.13 8.86 -7.85
C PRO A 352 4.14 9.02 -8.99
N PHE A 353 4.92 7.97 -9.28
CA PHE A 353 5.85 7.92 -10.41
C PHE A 353 5.17 7.39 -11.69
N VAL A 354 4.39 6.30 -11.57
CA VAL A 354 3.69 5.70 -12.72
C VAL A 354 2.71 6.66 -13.38
N GLN A 355 2.00 7.47 -12.60
CA GLN A 355 1.12 8.49 -13.17
C GLN A 355 1.86 9.54 -14.02
N ALA A 356 3.18 9.70 -13.80
CA ALA A 356 4.06 10.54 -14.61
C ALA A 356 4.69 9.83 -15.81
N GLY A 357 4.28 8.58 -16.08
CA GLY A 357 4.82 7.79 -17.19
C GLY A 357 6.13 7.07 -16.89
N VAL A 358 6.61 7.13 -15.64
CA VAL A 358 7.78 6.37 -15.18
C VAL A 358 7.41 4.89 -15.07
N PRO A 359 8.18 3.96 -15.65
CA PRO A 359 7.90 2.53 -15.50
C PRO A 359 7.93 2.11 -14.02
N GLY A 360 6.94 1.35 -13.58
CA GLY A 360 6.88 0.92 -12.18
C GLY A 360 6.21 -0.44 -11.99
N TYR A 361 6.67 -1.16 -10.97
CA TYR A 361 6.00 -2.34 -10.44
C TYR A 361 5.30 -2.04 -9.12
N MET A 362 4.13 -2.63 -8.93
CA MET A 362 3.63 -3.00 -7.61
C MET A 362 3.87 -4.49 -7.42
N VAL A 363 4.79 -4.84 -6.52
CA VAL A 363 5.19 -6.21 -6.18
C VAL A 363 4.47 -6.63 -4.90
N SER A 364 3.71 -7.72 -4.95
CA SER A 364 2.99 -8.30 -3.82
C SER A 364 2.99 -9.83 -3.83
N GLY A 365 2.50 -10.47 -2.78
CA GLY A 365 2.32 -11.92 -2.70
C GLY A 365 0.92 -12.36 -3.17
N LYS A 366 0.83 -13.44 -3.93
CA LYS A 366 -0.45 -14.04 -4.31
C LYS A 366 -1.16 -14.67 -3.10
N THR A 367 -2.39 -14.25 -2.84
CA THR A 367 -3.26 -14.83 -1.81
C THR A 367 -4.21 -15.88 -2.40
N GLU A 368 -4.63 -16.87 -1.60
CA GLU A 368 -5.61 -17.89 -2.03
C GLU A 368 -7.07 -17.38 -2.02
N GLY A 369 -7.30 -16.14 -1.55
CA GLY A 369 -8.62 -15.54 -1.38
C GLY A 369 -8.73 -14.14 -1.97
N ARG A 370 -9.91 -13.51 -1.83
CA ARG A 370 -10.12 -12.13 -2.26
C ARG A 370 -9.69 -11.13 -1.19
N GLY A 371 -9.37 -9.92 -1.66
CA GLY A 371 -9.02 -8.80 -0.80
C GLY A 371 -7.65 -8.96 -0.15
N ARG A 372 -7.47 -8.24 0.95
CA ARG A 372 -6.18 -8.07 1.64
C ARG A 372 -5.83 -9.19 2.64
N GLY A 373 -6.61 -10.28 2.67
CA GLY A 373 -6.40 -11.38 3.62
C GLY A 373 -6.47 -10.89 5.07
N TRP A 374 -5.32 -10.87 5.75
CA TRP A 374 -5.18 -10.39 7.13
C TRP A 374 -4.79 -8.91 7.24
N GLY A 375 -4.31 -8.30 6.15
CA GLY A 375 -3.91 -6.90 6.12
C GLY A 375 -5.01 -5.96 6.59
N HIS A 376 -4.64 -4.85 7.24
CA HIS A 376 -5.55 -3.91 7.88
C HIS A 376 -6.48 -4.57 8.93
N THR A 377 -6.03 -5.61 9.61
CA THR A 377 -6.72 -6.20 10.77
C THR A 377 -5.71 -6.51 11.87
N PHE A 378 -6.18 -6.74 13.10
CA PHE A 378 -5.31 -7.18 14.20
C PHE A 378 -4.69 -8.57 14.00
N ALA A 379 -5.03 -9.28 12.91
CA ALA A 379 -4.44 -10.56 12.53
C ALA A 379 -3.28 -10.41 11.54
N ASP A 380 -2.90 -9.18 11.17
CA ASP A 380 -1.66 -8.91 10.44
C ASP A 380 -0.46 -9.03 11.37
N THR A 381 -0.02 -10.28 11.55
CA THR A 381 1.01 -10.70 12.51
C THR A 381 2.05 -11.60 11.84
N LEU A 382 3.25 -11.65 12.42
CA LEU A 382 4.41 -12.36 11.85
C LEU A 382 4.14 -13.84 11.57
N ASP A 383 3.30 -14.50 12.37
CA ASP A 383 2.99 -15.93 12.25
C ASP A 383 2.25 -16.30 10.95
N LYS A 384 1.85 -15.32 10.15
CA LYS A 384 1.27 -15.50 8.80
C LYS A 384 2.33 -15.55 7.70
N LEU A 385 3.58 -15.21 8.02
CA LEU A 385 4.68 -15.09 7.08
C LEU A 385 5.67 -16.25 7.23
N GLU A 386 6.34 -16.56 6.13
CA GLU A 386 7.31 -17.64 6.08
C GLU A 386 8.67 -17.08 5.65
N VAL A 387 9.70 -17.25 6.49
CA VAL A 387 11.08 -16.81 6.19
C VAL A 387 11.58 -17.35 4.85
N ARG A 388 11.13 -18.55 4.49
CA ARG A 388 11.44 -19.17 3.21
C ARG A 388 10.89 -18.34 2.04
N ASN A 389 9.68 -17.81 2.14
CA ASN A 389 9.10 -16.99 1.08
C ASN A 389 9.89 -15.68 0.92
N LEU A 390 10.28 -15.03 2.04
CA LEU A 390 11.12 -13.83 1.99
C LEU A 390 12.43 -14.12 1.25
N ARG A 391 13.13 -15.19 1.62
CA ARG A 391 14.39 -15.61 0.99
C ARG A 391 14.26 -15.95 -0.49
N GLU A 392 13.24 -16.72 -0.87
CA GLU A 392 12.96 -17.04 -2.27
C GLU A 392 12.68 -15.76 -3.08
N GLN A 393 11.88 -14.84 -2.53
CA GLN A 393 11.51 -13.60 -3.20
C GLN A 393 12.66 -12.60 -3.28
N ALA A 394 13.50 -12.49 -2.24
CA ALA A 394 14.70 -11.66 -2.27
C ALA A 394 15.67 -12.10 -3.37
N VAL A 395 15.83 -13.41 -3.61
CA VAL A 395 16.62 -13.91 -4.75
C VAL A 395 16.04 -13.44 -6.09
N LEU A 396 14.72 -13.57 -6.28
CA LEU A 396 14.07 -13.18 -7.53
C LEU A 396 14.15 -11.66 -7.75
N LEU A 397 13.88 -10.88 -6.71
CA LEU A 397 13.88 -9.42 -6.79
C LEU A 397 15.30 -8.86 -6.92
N ALA A 398 16.31 -9.44 -6.28
CA ALA A 398 17.69 -9.06 -6.52
C ALA A 398 18.12 -9.32 -7.98
N ALA A 399 17.68 -10.44 -8.56
CA ALA A 399 17.92 -10.72 -9.97
C ALA A 399 17.17 -9.76 -10.90
N LEU A 400 15.91 -9.42 -10.58
CA LEU A 400 15.11 -8.45 -11.33
C LEU A 400 15.75 -7.06 -11.28
N VAL A 401 16.15 -6.60 -10.10
CA VAL A 401 16.81 -5.31 -9.90
C VAL A 401 18.13 -5.25 -10.67
N ALA A 402 18.93 -6.32 -10.64
CA ALA A 402 20.16 -6.39 -11.43
C ALA A 402 19.89 -6.39 -12.95
N ASP A 403 18.85 -7.08 -13.43
CA ASP A 403 18.44 -7.08 -14.85
C ASP A 403 18.02 -5.67 -15.30
N LEU A 404 17.24 -4.96 -14.47
CA LEU A 404 16.81 -3.59 -14.76
C LEU A 404 17.94 -2.57 -14.64
N ALA A 405 18.91 -2.80 -13.76
CA ALA A 405 20.06 -1.91 -13.58
C ALA A 405 21.17 -2.12 -14.63
N ASP A 406 21.01 -3.06 -15.57
CA ASP A 406 21.91 -3.30 -16.70
C ASP A 406 21.66 -2.28 -17.83
N ASP A 407 22.71 -1.72 -18.41
CA ASP A 407 22.63 -0.75 -19.51
C ASP A 407 21.95 -1.32 -20.78
N ASP A 408 22.01 -2.63 -20.98
CA ASP A 408 21.37 -3.30 -22.12
C ASP A 408 19.85 -3.49 -21.93
N THR A 409 19.32 -3.26 -20.72
CA THR A 409 17.89 -3.29 -20.43
C THR A 409 17.33 -1.88 -20.46
N ASP A 410 16.56 -1.54 -21.48
CA ASP A 410 15.82 -0.28 -21.55
C ASP A 410 14.33 -0.55 -21.31
N VAL A 411 13.65 0.35 -20.61
CA VAL A 411 12.22 0.24 -20.30
C VAL A 411 11.54 1.49 -20.80
N ALA A 412 10.72 1.33 -21.83
CA ALA A 412 10.06 2.49 -22.44
C ALA A 412 9.10 3.18 -21.46
N ARG A 413 9.23 4.50 -21.34
CA ARG A 413 8.24 5.36 -20.67
C ARG A 413 6.93 5.39 -21.44
N GLN A 414 5.87 5.77 -20.73
CA GLN A 414 4.57 6.08 -21.33
C GLN A 414 4.32 7.59 -21.29
N ASP A 415 3.53 8.10 -22.23
CA ASP A 415 2.98 9.45 -22.10
C ASP A 415 1.95 9.44 -20.95
N PRO A 416 1.95 10.43 -20.05
CA PRO A 416 0.93 10.52 -18.99
C PRO A 416 -0.52 10.44 -19.52
N ALA A 417 -0.77 10.92 -20.74
CA ALA A 417 -2.09 10.81 -21.37
C ALA A 417 -2.46 9.34 -21.71
N ASP A 418 -1.49 8.50 -22.04
CA ASP A 418 -1.70 7.07 -22.26
C ASP A 418 -1.98 6.35 -20.94
N VAL A 419 -1.30 6.73 -19.85
CA VAL A 419 -1.58 6.23 -18.50
C VAL A 419 -2.99 6.62 -18.07
N ALA A 420 -3.37 7.89 -18.24
CA ALA A 420 -4.71 8.38 -17.96
C ALA A 420 -5.79 7.61 -18.73
N ALA A 421 -5.58 7.41 -20.04
CA ALA A 421 -6.49 6.63 -20.88
C ALA A 421 -6.60 5.17 -20.43
N ALA A 422 -5.51 4.55 -19.97
CA ALA A 422 -5.53 3.19 -19.43
C ALA A 422 -6.32 3.10 -18.11
N VAL A 423 -6.18 4.08 -17.22
CA VAL A 423 -6.96 4.18 -15.97
C VAL A 423 -8.45 4.36 -16.26
N GLU A 424 -8.81 5.17 -17.25
CA GLU A 424 -10.20 5.32 -17.71
C GLU A 424 -10.75 4.03 -18.34
N ALA A 425 -9.95 3.37 -19.19
CA ALA A 425 -10.35 2.11 -19.83
C ALA A 425 -10.59 0.97 -18.83
N GLN A 426 -9.97 1.04 -17.65
CA GLN A 426 -10.13 0.09 -16.55
C GLN A 426 -11.14 0.55 -15.49
N ASP A 427 -11.94 1.58 -15.78
CA ASP A 427 -13.00 2.11 -14.92
C ASP A 427 -12.52 2.67 -13.57
N LEU A 428 -11.22 2.93 -13.41
CA LEU A 428 -10.64 3.41 -12.14
C LEU A 428 -10.80 4.93 -11.97
N ALA A 429 -10.93 5.66 -13.07
CA ALA A 429 -10.91 7.12 -13.09
C ALA A 429 -12.04 7.76 -12.28
N GLU A 430 -13.25 7.20 -12.31
CA GLU A 430 -14.38 7.73 -11.54
C GLU A 430 -14.10 7.70 -10.03
N GLY A 431 -13.64 6.55 -9.53
CA GLY A 431 -13.25 6.38 -8.14
C GLY A 431 -12.15 7.35 -7.71
N MET A 432 -11.12 7.50 -8.53
CA MET A 432 -10.03 8.46 -8.28
C MET A 432 -10.52 9.92 -8.27
N LYS A 433 -11.46 10.29 -9.15
CA LYS A 433 -12.06 11.63 -9.16
C LYS A 433 -12.88 11.88 -7.90
N VAL A 434 -13.62 10.88 -7.42
CA VAL A 434 -14.41 10.93 -6.18
C VAL A 434 -13.52 11.08 -4.95
N THR A 435 -12.35 10.43 -4.93
CA THR A 435 -11.41 10.51 -3.80
C THR A 435 -10.41 11.68 -3.91
N GLY A 436 -10.46 12.47 -4.98
CA GLY A 436 -9.52 13.56 -5.24
C GLY A 436 -8.12 13.08 -5.62
N ASP A 437 -7.96 11.82 -6.00
CA ASP A 437 -6.68 11.22 -6.38
C ASP A 437 -6.44 11.25 -7.90
N TRP A 438 -7.38 11.77 -8.70
CA TRP A 438 -7.23 11.88 -10.15
C TRP A 438 -6.21 12.98 -10.52
N PRO A 439 -5.02 12.63 -11.05
CA PRO A 439 -3.91 13.55 -11.16
C PRO A 439 -3.85 14.24 -12.54
N TYR A 440 -4.85 14.09 -13.40
CA TYR A 440 -4.79 14.56 -14.79
C TYR A 440 -5.79 15.68 -15.09
N ASP A 441 -5.40 16.61 -15.96
CA ASP A 441 -6.30 17.59 -16.57
C ASP A 441 -7.21 16.94 -17.64
N ALA A 442 -8.03 17.76 -18.30
CA ALA A 442 -8.95 17.28 -19.33
C ALA A 442 -8.27 16.79 -20.62
N ASP A 443 -7.00 17.16 -20.83
CA ASP A 443 -6.19 16.78 -21.97
C ASP A 443 -5.26 15.58 -21.64
N GLY A 444 -5.30 15.06 -20.40
CA GLY A 444 -4.50 13.93 -19.93
C GLY A 444 -3.12 14.32 -19.39
N ASN A 445 -2.82 15.61 -19.24
CA ASN A 445 -1.55 16.05 -18.67
C ASN A 445 -1.62 15.99 -17.14
N LEU A 446 -0.49 15.71 -16.49
CA LEU A 446 -0.41 15.78 -15.02
C LEU A 446 -0.72 17.19 -14.48
N LEU A 447 -1.53 17.22 -13.44
CA LEU A 447 -1.75 18.37 -12.57
C LEU A 447 -0.49 18.52 -11.71
N GLY A 448 0.25 19.60 -11.91
CA GLY A 448 1.52 19.85 -11.22
C GLY A 448 1.40 20.55 -9.87
#